data_AF-A0A965PBX0-F1
#
_entry.id   AF-A0A965PBX0-F1
#
_cell.length_a   1.000
_cell.length_b   1.000
_cell.length_c   1.000
_cell.angle_alpha   90.00
_cell.angle_beta   90.00
_cell.angle_gamma   90.00
#
_symmetry.space_group_name_H-M   'P 1'
#
loop_
_entity.id
_entity.type
_entity.pdbx_description
1 polymer ?
#
loop_
_entity_poly.entity_id
_entity_poly.type
_entity_poly.pdbx_seq_one_letter_code
_entity_poly.pdbx_strand_id
1 'polypeptide(L)'
;MSVIFTRAATAAAALSVLALAGCETPAGKVNVLQSSTTAVVPGSTYAWAPVTSATQRSSDPRVANDIINQRIQSAVDSALAAKGYRHVSSPSQATLLVSYFVGLESRADIQSNSYGGAPMGACGFRGCVGGWGYYGAPMMDVQTINYTQGTMILDLVDRASGQLAWRAISDRRVDSSDGDQASLNAVAVDMLKTLPGGVQ
;
A
#
# COMPACT_ATOMS: atom_id res chain seq x y z
N MET A 1 40.83 50.79 40.53
CA MET A 1 39.67 50.27 41.29
C MET A 1 39.02 49.18 40.46
N SER A 2 39.17 47.94 40.93
CA SER A 2 38.60 46.72 40.34
C SER A 2 37.08 46.70 40.46
N VAL A 3 36.37 46.18 39.46
CA VAL A 3 35.17 45.33 39.68
C VAL A 3 35.07 44.29 38.54
N ILE A 4 34.96 43.03 38.96
CA ILE A 4 34.78 41.78 38.19
C ILE A 4 33.27 41.45 38.13
N PHE A 5 32.88 40.43 37.33
CA PHE A 5 31.60 39.67 37.32
C PHE A 5 30.59 40.14 36.23
N THR A 6 29.93 39.30 35.42
CA THR A 6 29.61 37.86 35.49
C THR A 6 29.27 37.32 34.09
N ARG A 7 29.53 36.03 33.84
CA ARG A 7 29.17 35.29 32.62
C ARG A 7 27.65 35.07 32.53
N ALA A 8 27.07 35.19 31.34
CA ALA A 8 25.78 34.58 30.99
C ALA A 8 26.01 33.60 29.82
N ALA A 9 26.12 32.32 30.14
CA ALA A 9 26.10 31.24 29.15
C ALA A 9 24.63 30.93 28.84
N THR A 10 24.17 31.30 27.65
CA THR A 10 22.85 30.91 27.14
C THR A 10 22.93 29.48 26.62
N ALA A 11 22.42 28.54 27.42
CA ALA A 11 22.17 27.17 26.99
C ALA A 11 20.93 27.16 26.08
N ALA A 12 21.14 27.07 24.76
CA ALA A 12 20.07 26.81 23.81
C ALA A 12 19.73 25.31 23.84
N ALA A 13 18.66 24.95 24.54
CA ALA A 13 18.07 23.61 24.46
C ALA A 13 17.34 23.47 23.11
N ALA A 14 17.96 22.78 22.16
CA ALA A 14 17.32 22.39 20.91
C ALA A 14 16.33 21.25 21.19
N LEU A 15 15.04 21.59 21.26
CA LEU A 15 13.94 20.63 21.32
C LEU A 15 13.75 20.05 19.91
N SER A 16 14.42 18.93 19.62
CA SER A 16 14.21 18.15 18.39
C SER A 16 12.84 17.50 18.42
N VAL A 17 11.86 18.11 17.77
CA VAL A 17 10.55 17.51 17.49
C VAL A 17 10.78 16.38 16.48
N LEU A 18 10.77 15.13 16.93
CA LEU A 18 10.66 13.97 16.03
C LEU A 18 9.26 13.97 15.42
N ALA A 19 9.14 14.51 14.21
CA ALA A 19 7.97 14.30 13.38
C ALA A 19 7.90 12.81 13.01
N LEU A 20 6.98 12.08 13.64
CA LEU A 20 6.57 10.76 13.19
C LEU A 20 5.86 10.93 11.84
N ALA A 21 6.63 10.96 10.75
CA ALA A 21 6.09 10.73 9.42
C ALA A 21 5.59 9.28 9.40
N GLY A 22 4.30 9.09 9.66
CA GLY A 22 3.64 7.83 9.39
C GLY A 22 3.78 7.55 7.90
N CYS A 23 4.59 6.55 7.55
CA CYS A 23 4.75 6.15 6.16
C CYS A 23 3.43 5.48 5.73
N GLU A 24 2.53 6.26 5.16
CA GLU A 24 1.38 5.70 4.45
C GLU A 24 1.92 4.82 3.31
N THR A 25 1.54 3.54 3.29
CA THR A 25 1.99 2.62 2.24
C THR A 25 1.17 2.87 0.99
N PRO A 26 1.75 3.39 -0.11
CA PRO A 26 0.99 3.77 -1.30
C PRO A 26 0.27 2.57 -1.95
N ALA A 27 0.81 1.35 -1.78
CA ALA A 27 0.17 0.12 -2.25
C ALA A 27 -0.78 -0.52 -1.22
N GLY A 28 -1.00 0.11 -0.06
CA GLY A 28 -1.81 -0.44 1.03
C GLY A 28 -1.20 -1.70 1.61
N LYS A 29 -1.96 -2.80 1.66
CA LYS A 29 -1.46 -4.10 2.14
C LYS A 29 -0.81 -4.84 0.98
N VAL A 30 0.49 -5.11 1.09
CA VAL A 30 1.24 -5.91 0.11
C VAL A 30 1.56 -7.28 0.69
N ASN A 31 1.12 -8.34 0.01
CA ASN A 31 1.51 -9.72 0.29
C ASN A 31 2.44 -10.23 -0.81
N VAL A 32 3.45 -11.00 -0.43
CA VAL A 32 4.51 -11.47 -1.35
C VAL A 32 4.60 -12.98 -1.27
N LEU A 33 4.52 -13.62 -2.42
CA LEU A 33 4.77 -15.05 -2.59
C LEU A 33 6.10 -15.21 -3.33
N GLN A 34 7.01 -15.99 -2.75
CA GLN A 34 8.30 -16.28 -3.36
C GLN A 34 8.47 -17.80 -3.48
N SER A 35 8.95 -18.26 -4.63
CA SER A 35 9.22 -19.67 -4.85
C SER A 35 10.45 -20.12 -4.04
N SER A 36 10.36 -21.30 -3.43
CA SER A 36 11.48 -21.95 -2.75
C SER A 36 12.43 -22.66 -3.72
N THR A 37 12.00 -22.89 -4.96
CA THR A 37 12.76 -23.63 -5.99
C THR A 37 13.33 -22.72 -7.07
N THR A 38 12.68 -21.58 -7.34
CA THR A 38 13.07 -20.63 -8.38
C THR A 38 13.39 -19.28 -7.76
N ALA A 39 14.68 -18.98 -7.61
CA ALA A 39 15.12 -17.72 -7.01
C ALA A 39 15.18 -16.60 -8.05
N VAL A 40 14.74 -15.40 -7.67
CA VAL A 40 14.98 -14.18 -8.44
C VAL A 40 16.37 -13.64 -8.11
N VAL A 41 17.25 -13.62 -9.11
CA VAL A 41 18.62 -13.15 -8.97
C VAL A 41 18.67 -11.63 -9.21
N PRO A 42 19.25 -10.83 -8.29
CA PRO A 42 19.47 -9.41 -8.54
C PRO A 42 20.26 -9.16 -9.82
N GLY A 43 19.86 -8.17 -10.62
CA GLY A 43 20.51 -7.85 -11.88
C GLY A 43 20.06 -8.69 -13.09
N SER A 44 19.11 -9.61 -12.89
CA SER A 44 18.48 -10.37 -13.97
C SER A 44 17.88 -9.46 -15.05
N THR A 45 17.84 -9.98 -16.28
CA THR A 45 17.12 -9.33 -17.38
C THR A 45 15.65 -9.72 -17.35
N TYR A 46 14.78 -8.76 -17.64
CA TYR A 46 13.35 -8.99 -17.70
C TYR A 46 12.76 -8.44 -19.00
N ALA A 47 11.65 -9.03 -19.41
CA ALA A 47 10.80 -8.52 -20.48
C ALA A 47 9.34 -8.66 -20.05
N TRP A 48 8.48 -7.83 -20.62
CA TRP A 48 7.04 -8.00 -20.49
C TRP A 48 6.60 -9.32 -21.15
N ALA A 49 5.76 -10.09 -20.45
CA ALA A 49 5.18 -11.31 -20.99
C ALA A 49 4.41 -10.99 -22.30
N PRO A 50 4.39 -11.91 -23.29
CA PRO A 50 3.57 -11.73 -24.47
C PRO A 50 2.10 -11.64 -24.10
N VAL A 51 1.35 -10.72 -24.74
CA VAL A 51 -0.05 -10.49 -24.41
C VAL A 51 -0.96 -11.57 -24.99
N THR A 52 -0.96 -12.73 -24.34
CA THR A 52 -1.81 -13.88 -24.65
C THR A 52 -3.02 -13.91 -23.72
N SER A 53 -3.79 -12.81 -23.73
CA SER A 53 -5.24 -12.76 -23.43
C SER A 53 -5.80 -13.20 -22.06
N ALA A 54 -5.01 -13.63 -21.07
CA ALA A 54 -5.56 -13.95 -19.73
C ALA A 54 -4.79 -13.34 -18.54
N THR A 55 -3.50 -13.08 -18.69
CA THR A 55 -2.61 -12.77 -17.57
C THR A 55 -2.12 -11.32 -17.50
N GLN A 56 -2.50 -10.49 -18.47
CA GLN A 56 -1.98 -9.12 -18.62
C GLN A 56 -3.03 -8.01 -18.63
N ARG A 57 -4.32 -8.37 -18.64
CA ARG A 57 -5.39 -7.38 -18.76
C ARG A 57 -6.41 -7.58 -17.67
N SER A 58 -6.70 -6.48 -16.97
CA SER A 58 -7.95 -6.35 -16.25
C SER A 58 -9.12 -6.56 -17.21
N SER A 59 -10.21 -7.15 -16.72
CA SER A 59 -11.49 -7.20 -17.45
C SER A 59 -12.33 -5.94 -17.22
N ASP A 60 -11.96 -5.08 -16.26
CA ASP A 60 -12.74 -3.90 -15.92
C ASP A 60 -12.40 -2.73 -16.88
N PRO A 61 -13.38 -2.17 -17.62
CA PRO A 61 -13.13 -1.13 -18.62
C PRO A 61 -12.53 0.16 -18.05
N ARG A 62 -12.65 0.42 -16.74
CA ARG A 62 -12.04 1.58 -16.08
C ARG A 62 -10.52 1.54 -16.10
N VAL A 63 -9.93 0.34 -16.11
CA VAL A 63 -8.48 0.12 -16.09
C VAL A 63 -7.98 -0.65 -17.31
N ALA A 64 -8.87 -1.33 -18.05
CA ALA A 64 -8.58 -2.05 -19.28
C ALA A 64 -8.47 -1.09 -20.49
N ASN A 65 -7.54 -0.13 -20.41
CA ASN A 65 -7.25 0.82 -21.49
C ASN A 65 -5.75 1.05 -21.63
N ASP A 66 -5.33 1.50 -22.82
CA ASP A 66 -3.91 1.65 -23.15
C ASP A 66 -3.18 2.69 -22.31
N ILE A 67 -3.87 3.75 -21.86
CA ILE A 67 -3.29 4.80 -21.04
C ILE A 67 -2.85 4.22 -19.69
N ILE A 68 -3.76 3.53 -18.99
CA ILE A 68 -3.44 2.92 -17.69
C ILE A 68 -2.40 1.81 -17.87
N ASN A 69 -2.49 1.00 -18.93
CA ASN A 69 -1.50 -0.04 -19.21
C ASN A 69 -0.09 0.54 -19.38
N GLN A 70 0.07 1.61 -20.15
CA GLN A 70 1.36 2.27 -20.35
C GLN A 70 1.89 2.88 -19.05
N ARG A 71 1.01 3.51 -18.25
CA ARG A 71 1.41 4.09 -16.96
C ARG A 71 1.91 3.03 -15.98
N ILE A 72 1.22 1.89 -15.89
CA ILE A 72 1.62 0.74 -15.06
C ILE A 72 2.96 0.18 -15.54
N GLN A 73 3.09 -0.07 -16.84
CA GLN A 73 4.34 -0.60 -17.39
C GLN A 73 5.52 0.34 -17.10
N SER A 74 5.36 1.64 -17.35
CA SER A 74 6.38 2.65 -17.05
C SER A 74 6.73 2.72 -15.57
N ALA A 75 5.75 2.60 -14.68
CA ALA A 75 5.96 2.63 -13.23
C ALA A 75 6.77 1.41 -12.76
N VAL A 76 6.38 0.22 -13.21
CA VAL A 76 7.08 -1.04 -12.91
C VAL A 76 8.47 -1.03 -13.50
N ASP A 77 8.64 -0.57 -14.74
CA ASP A 77 9.95 -0.48 -15.39
C ASP A 77 10.91 0.44 -14.63
N SER A 78 10.43 1.61 -14.21
CA SER A 78 11.23 2.55 -13.39
C SER A 78 11.62 1.93 -12.05
N ALA A 79 10.71 1.22 -11.39
CA ALA A 79 10.96 0.61 -10.09
C ALA A 79 11.89 -0.61 -10.17
N LEU A 80 11.78 -1.42 -11.23
CA LEU A 80 12.69 -2.54 -11.51
C LEU A 80 14.09 -2.04 -11.87
N ALA A 81 14.19 -1.00 -12.70
CA ALA A 81 15.45 -0.37 -13.05
C ALA A 81 16.18 0.18 -11.81
N ALA A 82 15.43 0.83 -10.89
CA ALA A 82 15.97 1.31 -9.62
C ALA A 82 16.50 0.18 -8.71
N LYS A 83 16.05 -1.07 -8.91
CA LYS A 83 16.56 -2.27 -8.22
C LYS A 83 17.68 -3.00 -8.96
N GLY A 84 18.13 -2.46 -10.09
CA GLY A 84 19.22 -2.99 -10.90
C GLY A 84 18.80 -4.02 -11.95
N TYR A 85 17.49 -4.26 -12.14
CA TYR A 85 17.01 -5.14 -13.20
C TYR A 85 17.09 -4.45 -14.56
N ARG A 86 17.36 -5.23 -15.61
CA ARG A 86 17.58 -4.70 -16.96
C ARG A 86 16.47 -5.14 -17.92
N HIS A 87 15.74 -4.18 -18.47
CA HIS A 87 14.74 -4.45 -19.48
C HIS A 87 15.40 -4.91 -20.81
N VAL A 88 14.84 -5.94 -21.44
CA VAL A 88 15.19 -6.38 -22.79
C VAL A 88 13.94 -6.44 -23.66
N SER A 89 14.05 -5.97 -24.91
CA SER A 89 12.90 -5.84 -25.80
C SER A 89 12.33 -7.18 -26.26
N SER A 90 13.15 -8.24 -26.30
CA SER A 90 12.72 -9.57 -26.72
C SER A 90 12.45 -10.47 -25.51
N PRO A 91 11.20 -10.97 -25.34
CA PRO A 91 10.89 -11.94 -24.30
C PRO A 91 11.77 -13.20 -24.33
N SER A 92 12.28 -13.61 -25.49
CA SER A 92 13.16 -14.78 -25.61
C SER A 92 14.56 -14.58 -25.01
N GLN A 93 15.00 -13.33 -24.87
CA GLN A 93 16.32 -12.96 -24.33
C GLN A 93 16.28 -12.65 -22.83
N ALA A 94 15.08 -12.53 -22.25
CA ALA A 94 14.91 -12.26 -20.84
C ALA A 94 15.19 -13.50 -19.98
N THR A 95 15.63 -13.32 -18.75
CA THR A 95 15.62 -14.39 -17.75
C THR A 95 14.26 -14.49 -17.06
N LEU A 96 13.59 -13.34 -16.89
CA LEU A 96 12.31 -13.23 -16.21
C LEU A 96 11.26 -12.62 -17.15
N LEU A 97 10.04 -13.12 -17.08
CA LEU A 97 8.87 -12.52 -17.71
C LEU A 97 8.05 -11.80 -16.64
N VAL A 98 7.73 -10.54 -16.90
CA VAL A 98 6.90 -9.72 -16.01
C VAL A 98 5.48 -9.64 -16.56
N SER A 99 4.49 -9.91 -15.72
CA SER A 99 3.08 -9.70 -16.01
C SER A 99 2.37 -9.05 -14.84
N TYR A 100 1.30 -8.32 -15.12
CA TYR A 100 0.47 -7.74 -14.08
C TYR A 100 -1.01 -8.01 -14.33
N PHE A 101 -1.78 -8.01 -13.26
CA PHE A 101 -3.24 -8.05 -13.30
C PHE A 101 -3.80 -6.99 -12.37
N VAL A 102 -4.87 -6.30 -12.80
CA VAL A 102 -5.59 -5.33 -11.97
C VAL A 102 -7.05 -5.75 -11.88
N GLY A 103 -7.59 -5.81 -10.68
CA GLY A 103 -9.00 -6.04 -10.40
C GLY A 103 -9.59 -4.86 -9.64
N LEU A 104 -10.81 -4.47 -10.00
CA LEU A 104 -11.58 -3.48 -9.24
C LEU A 104 -12.89 -4.12 -8.78
N GLU A 105 -13.22 -3.95 -7.51
CA GLU A 105 -14.44 -4.50 -6.92
C GLU A 105 -15.14 -3.45 -6.06
N SER A 106 -16.46 -3.28 -6.24
CA SER A 106 -17.25 -2.40 -5.39
C SER A 106 -17.54 -3.09 -4.05
N ARG A 107 -17.20 -2.44 -2.95
CA ARG A 107 -17.42 -2.93 -1.59
C ARG A 107 -18.24 -1.92 -0.78
N ALA A 108 -19.01 -2.44 0.17
CA ALA A 108 -19.74 -1.65 1.16
C ALA A 108 -19.27 -2.07 2.56
N ASP A 109 -18.90 -1.10 3.39
CA ASP A 109 -18.55 -1.30 4.80
C ASP A 109 -19.68 -0.73 5.67
N ILE A 110 -20.17 -1.52 6.61
CA ILE A 110 -21.20 -1.07 7.56
C ILE A 110 -20.47 -0.63 8.82
N GLN A 111 -20.45 0.67 9.06
CA GLN A 111 -19.88 1.22 10.28
C GLN A 111 -21.00 1.60 11.24
N SER A 112 -20.97 0.99 12.42
CA SER A 112 -21.84 1.37 13.54
C SER A 112 -21.05 2.23 14.51
N ASN A 113 -21.50 3.44 14.72
CA ASN A 113 -20.96 4.34 15.72
C ASN A 113 -21.98 4.44 16.86
N SER A 114 -21.52 4.26 18.09
CA SER A 114 -22.37 4.38 19.27
C SER A 114 -22.03 5.70 19.96
N TYR A 115 -23.01 6.60 20.07
CA TYR A 115 -22.87 7.87 20.77
C TYR A 115 -24.09 8.08 21.67
N GLY A 116 -23.87 8.41 22.94
CA GLY A 116 -24.93 8.61 23.92
C GLY A 116 -24.58 8.06 25.31
N GLY A 117 -25.46 8.31 26.28
CA GLY A 117 -25.12 8.32 27.71
C GLY A 117 -24.53 7.04 28.30
N ALA A 118 -23.60 7.22 29.24
CA ALA A 118 -23.11 6.14 30.09
C ALA A 118 -24.21 5.66 31.05
N PRO A 119 -24.29 4.36 31.37
CA PRO A 119 -25.20 3.87 32.39
C PRO A 119 -24.87 4.53 33.73
N MET A 120 -25.87 5.11 34.38
CA MET A 120 -25.75 5.74 35.69
C MET A 120 -26.68 5.04 36.67
N GLY A 121 -26.10 4.49 37.73
CA GLY A 121 -26.84 3.81 38.78
C GLY A 121 -26.32 4.21 40.15
N ALA A 122 -27.24 4.29 41.11
CA ALA A 122 -26.93 4.52 42.51
C ALA A 122 -27.54 3.40 43.35
N CYS A 123 -26.74 2.85 44.27
CA CYS A 123 -27.15 1.80 45.19
C CYS A 123 -27.22 2.34 46.61
N GLY A 124 -28.30 2.01 47.33
CA GLY A 124 -28.49 2.37 48.72
C GLY A 124 -29.18 1.27 49.53
N PHE A 125 -29.44 1.56 50.80
CA PHE A 125 -30.00 0.60 51.78
C PHE A 125 -31.39 0.04 51.39
N ARG A 126 -32.13 0.71 50.50
CA ARG A 126 -33.43 0.27 49.97
C ARG A 126 -33.37 -0.34 48.55
N GLY A 127 -32.17 -0.62 48.04
CA GLY A 127 -31.95 -1.22 46.72
C GLY A 127 -31.14 -0.33 45.77
N CYS A 128 -30.91 -0.84 44.56
CA CYS A 128 -30.23 -0.12 43.48
C CYS A 128 -31.26 0.43 42.49
N VAL A 129 -31.07 1.67 42.06
CA VAL A 129 -31.83 2.29 40.98
C VAL A 129 -30.85 2.58 39.85
N GLY A 130 -31.13 2.06 38.65
CA GLY A 130 -30.29 2.21 37.47
C GLY A 130 -31.07 2.87 36.33
N GLY A 131 -30.40 3.73 35.58
CA GLY A 131 -30.95 4.38 34.40
C GLY A 131 -29.86 4.91 33.49
N TRP A 132 -30.26 5.55 32.40
CA TRP A 132 -29.34 6.27 31.55
C TRP A 132 -29.14 7.69 32.12
N GLY A 133 -27.92 8.24 32.02
CA GLY A 133 -27.64 9.61 32.45
C GLY A 133 -28.48 10.66 31.69
N TYR A 134 -28.25 11.95 31.95
CA TYR A 134 -29.00 13.07 31.35
C TYR A 134 -29.14 13.02 29.81
N TYR A 135 -28.21 12.35 29.13
CA TYR A 135 -28.18 12.17 27.68
C TYR A 135 -28.90 10.91 27.15
N GLY A 136 -29.61 10.16 28.00
CA GLY A 136 -30.39 8.98 27.58
C GLY A 136 -29.54 7.77 27.17
N ALA A 137 -30.20 6.75 26.62
CA ALA A 137 -29.56 5.52 26.16
C ALA A 137 -28.59 5.79 25.00
N PRO A 138 -27.53 4.97 24.81
CA PRO A 138 -26.65 5.10 23.66
C PRO A 138 -27.46 4.98 22.37
N MET A 139 -27.30 5.97 21.50
CA MET A 139 -27.84 5.95 20.15
C MET A 139 -26.84 5.27 19.24
N MET A 140 -27.36 4.42 18.36
CA MET A 140 -26.55 3.74 17.35
C MET A 140 -26.78 4.47 16.03
N ASP A 141 -25.72 5.03 15.48
CA ASP A 141 -25.71 5.53 14.11
C ASP A 141 -25.07 4.47 13.21
N VAL A 142 -25.78 4.04 12.17
CA VAL A 142 -25.32 3.01 11.24
C VAL A 142 -25.19 3.65 9.87
N GLN A 143 -23.96 3.79 9.42
CA GLN A 143 -23.63 4.34 8.10
C GLN A 143 -23.04 3.26 7.20
N THR A 144 -23.45 3.29 5.92
CA THR A 144 -22.89 2.41 4.89
C THR A 144 -21.92 3.21 4.04
N ILE A 145 -20.65 2.80 4.03
CA ILE A 145 -19.59 3.45 3.25
C ILE A 145 -19.32 2.60 2.01
N ASN A 146 -19.62 3.13 0.83
CA ASN A 146 -19.31 2.49 -0.44
C ASN A 146 -17.92 2.93 -0.93
N TYR A 147 -17.10 1.98 -1.36
CA TYR A 147 -15.76 2.25 -1.90
C TYR A 147 -15.39 1.23 -2.98
N THR A 148 -14.45 1.60 -3.84
CA THR A 148 -13.84 0.64 -4.79
C THR A 148 -12.59 0.06 -4.14
N GLN A 149 -12.53 -1.25 -4.04
CA GLN A 149 -11.34 -2.01 -3.69
C GLN A 149 -10.56 -2.32 -4.97
N GLY A 150 -9.31 -1.88 -5.04
CA GLY A 150 -8.37 -2.21 -6.09
C GLY A 150 -7.40 -3.31 -5.64
N THR A 151 -7.21 -4.30 -6.50
CA THR A 151 -6.23 -5.37 -6.35
C THR A 151 -5.26 -5.30 -7.52
N MET A 152 -3.97 -5.23 -7.26
CA MET A 152 -2.93 -5.35 -8.29
C MET A 152 -2.02 -6.54 -7.96
N ILE A 153 -1.80 -7.39 -8.95
CA ILE A 153 -0.89 -8.52 -8.88
C ILE A 153 0.25 -8.25 -9.84
N LEU A 154 1.49 -8.42 -9.38
CA LEU A 154 2.69 -8.33 -10.19
C LEU A 154 3.46 -9.64 -10.09
N ASP A 155 3.69 -10.26 -11.25
CA ASP A 155 4.31 -11.58 -11.38
C ASP A 155 5.65 -11.49 -12.08
N LEU A 156 6.64 -12.18 -11.51
CA LEU A 156 7.92 -12.49 -12.14
C LEU A 156 7.98 -14.00 -12.33
N VAL A 157 7.98 -14.42 -13.60
CA VAL A 157 8.00 -15.82 -14.02
C VAL A 157 9.38 -16.12 -14.61
N ASP A 158 10.00 -17.22 -14.19
CA ASP A 158 11.23 -17.68 -14.85
C ASP A 158 10.91 -18.12 -16.27
N ARG A 159 11.56 -17.51 -17.26
CA ARG A 159 11.28 -17.79 -18.67
C ARG A 159 11.64 -19.23 -19.05
N ALA A 160 12.71 -19.78 -18.47
CA ALA A 160 13.24 -21.08 -18.87
C ALA A 160 12.29 -22.22 -18.45
N SER A 161 11.78 -22.18 -17.23
CA SER A 161 10.89 -23.18 -16.66
C SER A 161 9.40 -22.86 -16.80
N GLY A 162 9.04 -21.58 -17.02
CA GLY A 162 7.67 -21.10 -16.97
C GLY A 162 7.08 -21.06 -15.57
N GLN A 163 7.89 -21.25 -14.51
CA GLN A 163 7.43 -21.27 -13.13
C GLN A 163 7.40 -19.87 -12.53
N LEU A 164 6.41 -19.61 -11.67
CA LEU A 164 6.34 -18.38 -10.89
C LEU A 164 7.52 -18.32 -9.92
N ALA A 165 8.39 -17.33 -10.08
CA ALA A 165 9.53 -17.12 -9.19
C ALA A 165 9.14 -16.20 -8.02
N TRP A 166 8.34 -15.17 -8.29
CA TRP A 166 7.93 -14.18 -7.31
C TRP A 166 6.62 -13.50 -7.72
N ARG A 167 5.77 -13.19 -6.74
CA ARG A 167 4.52 -12.45 -6.91
C ARG A 167 4.33 -11.45 -5.77
N ALA A 168 3.95 -10.22 -6.10
CA ALA A 168 3.36 -9.28 -5.15
C ALA A 168 1.88 -9.10 -5.44
N ILE A 169 1.11 -8.97 -4.37
CA ILE A 169 -0.33 -8.73 -4.38
C ILE A 169 -0.57 -7.51 -3.50
N SER A 170 -1.08 -6.43 -4.07
CA SER A 170 -1.47 -5.23 -3.33
C SER A 170 -2.98 -5.08 -3.31
N ASP A 171 -3.54 -4.83 -2.14
CA ASP A 171 -4.97 -4.60 -1.95
C ASP A 171 -5.19 -3.28 -1.19
N ARG A 172 -5.91 -2.33 -1.82
CA ARG A 172 -6.30 -1.07 -1.17
C ARG A 172 -7.58 -0.46 -1.73
N ARG A 173 -8.13 0.49 -0.99
CA ARG A 173 -9.17 1.38 -1.52
C ARG A 173 -8.57 2.27 -2.60
N VAL A 174 -9.31 2.47 -3.69
CA VAL A 174 -8.89 3.30 -4.81
C VAL A 174 -9.92 4.34 -5.20
N ASP A 175 -9.44 5.47 -5.71
CA ASP A 175 -10.21 6.57 -6.28
C ASP A 175 -9.69 6.98 -7.67
N SER A 176 -10.23 8.07 -8.23
CA SER A 176 -9.88 8.54 -9.58
C SER A 176 -8.43 8.98 -9.74
N SER A 177 -7.78 9.46 -8.67
CA SER A 177 -6.39 9.94 -8.70
C SER A 177 -5.36 8.80 -8.68
N ASP A 178 -5.79 7.60 -8.32
CA ASP A 178 -4.91 6.43 -8.27
C ASP A 178 -4.46 5.92 -9.63
N GLY A 179 -5.15 6.35 -10.70
CA GLY A 179 -4.73 6.10 -12.07
C GLY A 179 -3.59 6.99 -12.55
N ASP A 180 -3.18 8.01 -11.78
CA ASP A 180 -2.12 8.93 -12.18
C ASP A 180 -0.72 8.33 -12.07
N GLN A 181 0.19 8.83 -12.90
CA GLN A 181 1.54 8.28 -13.01
C GLN A 181 2.30 8.29 -11.67
N ALA A 182 2.15 9.37 -10.89
CA ALA A 182 2.81 9.49 -9.59
C ALA A 182 2.31 8.42 -8.61
N SER A 183 0.99 8.22 -8.55
CA SER A 183 0.35 7.20 -7.71
C SER A 183 0.82 5.79 -8.11
N LEU A 184 0.81 5.49 -9.41
CA LEU A 184 1.26 4.19 -9.92
C LEU A 184 2.75 3.94 -9.68
N ASN A 185 3.61 4.97 -9.81
CA ASN A 185 5.03 4.88 -9.46
C ASN A 185 5.21 4.51 -7.98
N ALA A 186 4.50 5.20 -7.09
CA ALA A 186 4.56 4.94 -5.66
C ALA A 186 4.09 3.52 -5.30
N VAL A 187 2.99 3.06 -5.92
CA VAL A 187 2.48 1.69 -5.77
C VAL A 187 3.52 0.67 -6.26
N ALA A 188 4.10 0.86 -7.44
CA ALA A 188 5.09 -0.07 -7.99
C ALA A 188 6.34 -0.18 -7.10
N VAL A 189 6.86 0.94 -6.60
CA VAL A 189 7.99 0.96 -5.66
C VAL A 189 7.69 0.18 -4.39
N ASP A 190 6.49 0.37 -3.82
CA ASP A 190 6.10 -0.29 -2.58
C ASP A 190 5.86 -1.79 -2.79
N MET A 191 5.20 -2.18 -3.89
CA MET A 191 5.02 -3.59 -4.26
C MET A 191 6.35 -4.32 -4.46
N LEU A 192 7.32 -3.68 -5.09
CA LEU A 192 8.62 -4.26 -5.39
C LEU A 192 9.60 -4.19 -4.21
N LYS A 193 9.24 -3.55 -3.10
CA LYS A 193 10.14 -3.28 -1.97
C LYS A 193 10.90 -4.52 -1.49
N THR A 194 10.21 -5.66 -1.38
CA THR A 194 10.77 -6.95 -0.92
C THR A 194 11.49 -7.75 -2.01
N LEU A 195 11.34 -7.36 -3.28
CA LEU A 195 12.03 -8.04 -4.38
C LEU A 195 13.55 -7.93 -4.15
N PRO A 196 14.33 -9.02 -4.22
CA PRO A 196 15.78 -8.97 -4.10
C PRO A 196 16.35 -7.95 -5.11
N GLY A 197 17.26 -7.09 -4.69
CA GLY A 197 17.81 -6.04 -5.54
C GLY A 197 19.30 -5.85 -5.30
N GLY A 198 20.01 -5.43 -6.34
CA GLY A 198 21.37 -4.93 -6.20
C GLY A 198 21.27 -3.47 -5.83
N VAL A 199 21.62 -3.12 -4.60
CA VAL A 199 21.73 -1.71 -4.20
C VAL A 199 22.84 -1.10 -5.06
N GLN A 200 22.54 -0.02 -5.79
CA GLN A 200 23.58 0.93 -6.22
C GLN A 200 23.74 1.99 -5.14
#